data_AF-Q966Y0-F1
#
_entry.id   AF-Q966Y0-F1
#
_cell.length_a   1.000
_cell.length_b   1.000
_cell.length_c   1.000
_cell.angle_alpha   90.00
_cell.angle_beta   90.00
_cell.angle_gamma   90.00
#
_symmetry.space_group_name_H-M   'P 1'
#
loop_
_entity.id
_entity.type
_entity.pdbx_description
1 polymer ?
#
loop_
_entity_poly.entity_id
_entity_poly.type
_entity_poly.pdbx_seq_one_letter_code
_entity_poly.pdbx_strand_id
1 'polypeptide(L)'
;MKPAAALAAATLLIAVILFHRAEANPISRSCEGANCVVDLTRCEYGEVTDFFGRKVCAKGPSEHCNDFIKCGDGLRCNCGRCTGCSMHTLQCYSDFSTPTTCP
;
A
#
# COMPACT_ATOMS: atom_id res chain seq x y z
N MET A 1 -38.98 3.97 35.01
CA MET A 1 -37.79 4.33 34.21
C MET A 1 -38.29 5.04 32.95
N LYS A 2 -37.86 6.27 32.68
CA LYS A 2 -38.44 7.10 31.61
C LYS A 2 -38.03 6.53 30.23
N PRO A 3 -38.98 6.23 29.32
CA PRO A 3 -38.67 5.58 28.04
C PRO A 3 -37.71 6.40 27.17
N ALA A 4 -37.69 7.73 27.37
CA ALA A 4 -36.76 8.64 26.72
C ALA A 4 -35.27 8.38 27.06
N ALA A 5 -34.98 7.93 28.29
CA ALA A 5 -33.61 7.65 28.70
C ALA A 5 -33.07 6.36 28.05
N ALA A 6 -33.94 5.38 27.83
CA ALA A 6 -33.58 4.13 27.15
C ALA A 6 -33.28 4.35 25.66
N LEU A 7 -34.07 5.19 24.99
CA LEU A 7 -33.84 5.57 23.60
C LEU A 7 -32.53 6.32 23.39
N ALA A 8 -32.22 7.27 24.28
CA ALA A 8 -30.95 8.02 24.21
C ALA A 8 -29.72 7.13 24.47
N ALA A 9 -29.84 6.16 25.38
CA ALA A 9 -28.76 5.20 25.63
C ALA A 9 -28.53 4.27 24.42
N ALA A 10 -29.61 3.82 23.78
CA ALA A 10 -29.54 2.96 22.60
C ALA A 10 -28.92 3.69 21.40
N THR A 11 -29.28 4.95 21.14
CA THR A 11 -28.69 5.74 20.05
C THR A 11 -27.20 6.00 20.27
N LEU A 12 -26.79 6.27 21.53
CA LEU A 12 -25.39 6.51 21.87
C LEU A 12 -24.56 5.22 21.72
N LEU A 13 -25.09 4.07 22.12
CA LEU A 13 -24.46 2.76 21.89
C LEU A 13 -24.30 2.46 20.39
N ILE A 14 -25.34 2.69 19.58
CA ILE A 14 -25.29 2.48 18.13
C ILE A 14 -24.22 3.40 17.50
N ALA A 15 -24.16 4.67 17.89
CA ALA A 15 -23.15 5.59 17.41
C ALA A 15 -21.73 5.08 17.73
N VAL A 16 -21.46 4.68 18.97
CA VAL A 16 -20.15 4.14 19.39
C VAL A 16 -19.76 2.88 18.60
N ILE A 17 -20.72 1.98 18.35
CA ILE A 17 -20.50 0.77 17.55
C ILE A 17 -20.18 1.13 16.11
N LEU A 18 -20.89 2.10 15.51
CA LEU A 18 -20.64 2.56 14.14
C LEU A 18 -19.28 3.26 14.00
N PHE A 19 -18.87 4.07 14.98
CA PHE A 19 -17.55 4.68 15.01
C PHE A 19 -16.44 3.63 15.10
N HIS A 20 -16.54 2.62 15.97
CA HIS A 20 -15.55 1.53 16.06
C HIS A 20 -15.41 0.72 14.76
N ARG A 21 -16.48 0.61 13.95
CA ARG A 21 -16.43 -0.11 12.67
C ARG A 21 -15.76 0.70 11.56
N ALA A 22 -15.74 2.03 11.66
CA ALA A 22 -15.02 2.89 10.71
C ALA A 22 -13.49 2.79 10.87
N GLU A 23 -13.01 2.41 12.06
CA GLU A 23 -11.58 2.23 12.36
C GLU A 23 -11.09 0.81 12.02
N ALA A 24 -12.01 -0.13 11.81
CA ALA A 24 -11.73 -1.48 11.35
C ALA A 24 -11.57 -1.54 9.83
N ASN A 25 -10.72 -0.68 9.25
CA ASN A 25 -10.10 -1.01 7.98
C ASN A 25 -9.25 -2.26 8.22
N PRO A 26 -9.37 -3.36 7.45
CA PRO A 26 -8.45 -4.48 7.55
C PRO A 26 -7.09 -4.02 7.02
N ILE A 27 -6.36 -3.23 7.82
CA ILE A 27 -4.91 -3.14 7.75
C ILE A 27 -4.47 -4.57 8.03
N SER A 28 -4.05 -5.26 6.98
CA SER A 28 -3.58 -6.62 7.10
C SER A 28 -2.53 -6.70 8.20
N ARG A 29 -2.68 -7.70 9.07
CA ARG A 29 -1.71 -8.07 10.10
C ARG A 29 -0.41 -8.63 9.48
N SER A 30 0.18 -7.93 8.51
CA SER A 30 1.47 -8.32 7.95
C SER A 30 2.64 -7.65 8.68
N CYS A 31 2.35 -6.67 9.54
CA CYS A 31 3.37 -6.01 10.33
C CYS A 31 2.82 -5.77 11.75
N GLU A 32 3.39 -6.41 12.77
CA GLU A 32 3.11 -6.16 14.19
C GLU A 32 4.25 -5.34 14.80
N GLY A 33 3.92 -4.23 15.48
CA GLY A 33 4.84 -3.46 16.31
C GLY A 33 5.63 -2.33 15.61
N ALA A 34 6.70 -1.86 16.26
CA ALA A 34 7.53 -0.72 15.82
C ALA A 34 8.23 -0.91 14.45
N ASN A 35 8.17 -2.10 13.86
CA ASN A 35 8.77 -2.45 12.57
C ASN A 35 7.89 -2.07 11.35
N CYS A 36 6.72 -1.48 11.57
CA CYS A 36 5.81 -1.05 10.48
C CYS A 36 6.06 0.37 10.00
N VAL A 37 6.94 1.12 10.68
CA VAL A 37 7.25 2.49 10.31
C VAL A 37 8.28 2.44 9.19
N VAL A 38 7.78 2.41 7.95
CA VAL A 38 8.64 2.64 6.78
C VAL A 38 9.06 4.10 6.83
N ASP A 39 10.37 4.34 6.92
CA ASP A 39 10.91 5.69 6.77
C ASP A 39 10.82 6.10 5.30
N LEU A 40 9.72 6.77 4.95
CA LEU A 40 9.45 7.24 3.60
C LEU A 40 10.42 8.34 3.13
N THR A 41 11.20 8.94 4.04
CA THR A 41 12.20 9.95 3.67
C THR A 41 13.41 9.36 2.94
N ARG A 42 13.59 8.03 2.99
CA ARG A 42 14.75 7.33 2.41
C ARG A 42 14.39 6.50 1.17
N CYS A 43 13.19 6.66 0.61
CA CYS A 43 12.80 5.90 -0.57
C CYS A 43 13.48 6.47 -1.83
N GLU A 44 14.56 5.81 -2.26
CA GLU A 44 15.38 6.21 -3.41
C GLU A 44 14.58 6.34 -4.72
N TYR A 45 13.58 5.47 -4.90
CA TYR A 45 12.75 5.41 -6.11
C TYR A 45 11.32 5.92 -5.89
N GLY A 46 11.10 6.71 -4.83
CA GLY A 46 9.80 7.26 -4.47
C GLY A 46 8.92 6.31 -3.66
N GLU A 47 7.67 6.70 -3.47
CA GLU A 47 6.69 5.97 -2.66
C GLU A 47 5.50 5.49 -3.50
N VAL A 48 4.97 4.32 -3.14
CA VAL A 48 3.79 3.71 -3.75
C VAL A 48 2.82 3.28 -2.69
N THR A 49 1.56 3.14 -3.07
CA THR A 49 0.53 2.55 -2.21
C THR A 49 0.52 1.03 -2.43
N ASP A 50 0.74 0.26 -1.36
CA ASP A 50 0.66 -1.19 -1.41
C ASP A 50 -0.79 -1.67 -1.56
N PHE A 51 -0.97 -2.97 -1.77
CA PHE A 51 -2.29 -3.59 -1.88
C PHE A 51 -3.20 -3.34 -0.65
N PHE A 52 -2.62 -3.04 0.51
CA PHE A 52 -3.33 -2.78 1.75
C PHE A 52 -3.61 -1.28 1.98
N GLY A 53 -3.31 -0.42 1.00
CA GLY A 53 -3.53 1.02 1.11
C GLY A 53 -2.46 1.78 1.89
N ARG A 54 -1.33 1.15 2.21
CA ARG A 54 -0.23 1.75 2.98
C ARG A 54 0.82 2.35 2.04
N LYS A 55 1.41 3.47 2.44
CA LYS A 55 2.58 4.04 1.75
C LYS A 55 3.82 3.22 2.06
N VAL A 56 4.52 2.78 1.02
CA VAL A 56 5.77 2.00 1.09
C VAL A 56 6.76 2.50 0.05
N CYS A 57 8.06 2.20 0.21
CA CYS A 57 9.04 2.53 -0.82
C CYS A 57 8.80 1.73 -2.10
N ALA A 58 8.88 2.41 -3.23
CA ALA A 58 8.72 1.81 -4.54
C ALA A 58 9.98 1.02 -4.95
N LYS A 59 9.80 0.04 -5.84
CA LYS A 59 10.91 -0.74 -6.41
C LYS A 59 11.62 -0.01 -7.54
N GLY A 60 12.94 -0.11 -7.52
CA GLY A 60 13.86 0.47 -8.49
C GLY A 60 14.06 -0.40 -9.74
N PRO A 61 14.86 0.08 -10.70
CA PRO A 61 15.12 -0.65 -11.95
C PRO A 61 15.70 -2.05 -11.69
N SER A 62 15.28 -3.05 -12.46
CA SER A 62 15.65 -4.47 -12.36
C SER A 62 15.19 -5.23 -11.11
N GLU A 63 14.70 -4.51 -10.09
CA GLU A 63 14.18 -5.13 -8.87
C GLU A 63 12.91 -5.92 -9.12
N HIS A 64 12.65 -6.91 -8.26
CA HIS A 64 11.51 -7.79 -8.38
C HIS A 64 10.19 -7.07 -8.08
N CYS A 65 9.18 -7.31 -8.91
CA CYS A 65 7.84 -6.75 -8.79
C CYS A 65 6.78 -7.81 -9.11
N ASN A 66 5.53 -7.54 -8.73
CA ASN A 66 4.36 -8.35 -9.09
C ASN A 66 3.09 -7.49 -8.90
N ASP A 67 1.91 -8.12 -8.91
CA ASP A 67 0.65 -7.39 -8.72
C ASP A 67 0.56 -6.64 -7.39
N PHE A 68 1.26 -7.11 -6.35
CA PHE A 68 1.26 -6.56 -5.00
C PHE A 68 2.46 -5.64 -4.70
N ILE A 69 3.58 -5.80 -5.44
CA ILE A 69 4.83 -5.05 -5.27
C ILE A 69 5.00 -4.12 -6.46
N LYS A 70 4.87 -2.80 -6.23
CA LYS A 70 4.87 -1.78 -7.28
C LYS A 70 6.25 -1.16 -7.51
N CYS A 71 6.52 -0.82 -8.77
CA CYS A 71 7.70 -0.08 -9.20
C CYS A 71 7.51 1.43 -9.00
N GLY A 72 8.61 2.17 -8.91
CA GLY A 72 8.62 3.63 -8.83
C GLY A 72 8.20 4.33 -10.11
N ASP A 73 8.04 5.65 -10.04
CA ASP A 73 7.61 6.46 -11.17
C ASP A 73 8.54 6.33 -12.38
N GLY A 74 7.95 6.17 -13.57
CA GLY A 74 8.66 5.93 -14.83
C GLY A 74 9.07 4.47 -15.09
N LEU A 75 8.84 3.58 -14.12
CA LEU A 75 9.07 2.15 -14.24
C LEU A 75 7.73 1.39 -14.36
N ARG A 76 7.76 0.23 -15.02
CA ARG A 76 6.64 -0.70 -15.14
C ARG A 76 7.09 -2.10 -14.78
N CYS A 77 6.21 -2.87 -14.13
CA CYS A 77 6.48 -4.28 -13.89
C CYS A 77 6.32 -5.09 -15.19
N ASN A 78 7.42 -5.66 -15.69
CA ASN A 78 7.46 -6.54 -16.85
C ASN A 78 8.19 -7.82 -16.46
N CYS A 79 7.57 -8.99 -16.67
CA CYS A 79 8.16 -10.28 -16.36
C CYS A 79 8.74 -10.39 -14.93
N GLY A 80 8.03 -9.80 -13.95
CA GLY A 80 8.44 -9.82 -12.56
C GLY A 80 9.60 -8.87 -12.21
N ARG A 81 10.01 -7.98 -13.13
CA ARG A 81 11.03 -6.96 -12.88
C ARG A 81 10.58 -5.56 -13.29
N CYS A 82 11.07 -4.56 -12.58
CA CYS A 82 10.82 -3.16 -12.94
C CYS A 82 11.66 -2.75 -14.14
N THR A 83 11.01 -2.49 -15.28
CA THR A 83 11.63 -2.01 -16.52
C THR A 83 11.22 -0.58 -16.83
N GLY A 84 12.04 0.14 -17.61
CA GLY A 84 11.89 1.57 -17.89
C GLY A 84 12.99 2.39 -17.20
N CYS A 85 12.73 3.67 -16.97
CA CYS A 85 13.67 4.59 -16.33
C CYS A 85 13.03 5.24 -15.11
N SER A 86 13.71 5.20 -13.97
CA SER A 86 13.23 5.90 -12.76
C SER A 86 13.21 7.41 -12.99
N MET A 87 12.12 8.06 -12.61
CA MET A 87 12.05 9.53 -12.63
C MET A 87 12.79 10.19 -11.46
N HIS A 88 13.16 9.42 -10.42
CA HIS A 88 13.89 9.93 -9.26
C HIS A 88 15.41 9.90 -9.48
N THR A 89 15.93 8.77 -9.96
CA THR A 89 17.39 8.56 -10.11
C THR A 89 17.88 8.60 -11.55
N LEU A 90 16.97 8.62 -12.53
CA LEU A 90 17.27 8.51 -13.97
C LEU A 90 17.96 7.20 -14.37
N GLN A 91 18.05 6.23 -13.47
CA GLN A 91 18.56 4.89 -13.77
C GLN A 91 17.54 4.11 -14.59
N CYS A 92 18.01 3.40 -15.61
CA CYS A 92 17.19 2.63 -16.52
C CYS A 92 17.51 1.15 -16.47
N TYR A 93 16.48 0.32 -16.62
CA TYR A 93 16.62 -1.11 -16.87
C TYR A 93 15.68 -1.51 -18.01
N SER A 94 16.26 -2.10 -19.05
CA SER A 94 15.52 -2.64 -20.19
C SER A 94 15.68 -4.15 -20.21
N ASP A 95 14.57 -4.86 -20.08
CA ASP A 95 14.49 -6.28 -20.41
C ASP A 95 13.87 -6.41 -21.81
N PHE A 96 14.45 -7.24 -22.66
CA PHE A 96 13.97 -7.48 -24.03
C PHE A 96 12.82 -8.50 -24.09
N SER A 97 12.31 -8.93 -22.93
CA SER A 97 11.12 -9.77 -22.83
C SER A 97 9.88 -9.02 -23.34
N THR A 98 9.27 -9.56 -24.39
CA THR A 98 7.96 -9.08 -24.84
C THR A 98 6.89 -9.48 -23.81
N PRO A 99 5.76 -8.75 -23.70
CA PRO A 99 4.69 -9.09 -22.74
C PRO A 99 4.17 -10.52 -22.88
N THR A 100 4.40 -11.17 -24.02
CA THR A 100 3.96 -12.53 -24.35
C THR A 100 4.99 -13.62 -24.05
N THR A 101 6.25 -13.27 -23.80
CA THR A 101 7.33 -14.23 -23.54
C THR A 101 8.29 -13.69 -22.49
N CYS A 102 8.07 -14.09 -21.25
CA CYS A 102 9.07 -13.97 -20.20
C CYS A 102 10.05 -15.15 -20.31
N PRO A 103 11.37 -14.91 -20.30
CA PRO A 103 12.38 -15.97 -20.31
C PRO A 103 12.32 -16.86 -19.06
#